data_AF-A0A1X2IY09-F1
#
_entry.id   AF-A0A1X2IY09-F1
#
_cell.length_a   1.000
_cell.length_b   1.000
_cell.length_c   1.000
_cell.angle_alpha   90.00
_cell.angle_beta   90.00
_cell.angle_gamma   90.00
#
_symmetry.space_group_name_H-M   'P 1'
#
loop_
_entity.id
_entity.type
_entity.pdbx_description
1 polymer ?
#
loop_
_entity_poly.entity_id
_entity_poly.type
_entity_poly.pdbx_seq_one_letter_code
_entity_poly.pdbx_strand_id
1 'polypeptide(L)'
;MNHENEPLIGISDHHVYQNISFFSSFKTTMTSSYFNILLVFVPIALIASYTDASDTIVFSLNFLAIIPLAKLLGFATEEIALRTGSTIGALLNATFGNAVELILGIIALKQGLIRVVQGMLIVFIFIISFHFGFHFIQHIIGIEIVLGFCFLLGGSTRQEQSFNVTAAQTSSSLLALTTLSLLIPAAFSATSNTASEAEEGILKLSHGTALILLLVYILFLFFQLKTHTYLYEDEADEDETPSTTLSFSVVSLIVIAGFVSLHAEFLVGAIEGVVESWGIDETFVGIILLPIVGNAAEHVSSVTFALKNKMNLCIGIAVSSSLQIGLLVTPVLVITGWIIGEPMTLFFENFETVVLFSSVLIVNYLIQDGRSNWLEGVQLLSVYAIVALAFYVHPTSKE
;
A
#
# COMPACT_ATOMS: atom_id res chain seq x y z
N MET A 1 14.68 42.10 -46.35
CA MET A 1 13.33 42.70 -46.37
C MET A 1 12.39 41.70 -47.02
N ASN A 2 11.61 41.06 -46.16
CA ASN A 2 10.22 40.62 -46.33
C ASN A 2 9.89 39.66 -47.48
N HIS A 3 9.88 38.37 -47.18
CA HIS A 3 8.84 37.46 -47.65
C HIS A 3 8.14 36.86 -46.43
N GLU A 4 7.22 37.64 -45.86
CA GLU A 4 6.15 37.16 -44.98
C GLU A 4 4.89 36.98 -45.83
N ASN A 5 4.05 36.04 -45.40
CA ASN A 5 2.68 35.74 -45.85
C ASN A 5 2.53 34.58 -46.85
N GLU A 6 2.89 33.38 -46.40
CA GLU A 6 2.03 32.22 -46.63
C GLU A 6 1.37 31.83 -45.30
N PRO A 7 0.04 31.69 -45.23
CA PRO A 7 -0.60 31.17 -44.03
C PRO A 7 -0.25 29.68 -43.91
N LEU A 8 0.45 29.32 -42.83
CA LEU A 8 0.64 27.94 -42.39
C LEU A 8 -0.72 27.35 -41.99
N ILE A 9 -1.49 26.91 -42.98
CA ILE A 9 -2.65 26.04 -42.78
C ILE A 9 -2.13 24.61 -42.73
N GLY A 10 -2.21 23.99 -41.55
CA GLY A 10 -2.24 22.54 -41.44
C GLY A 10 -1.20 21.92 -40.52
N ILE A 11 -1.35 22.14 -39.21
CA ILE A 11 -1.53 21.03 -38.27
C ILE A 11 -2.59 21.54 -37.30
N SER A 12 -3.85 21.18 -37.54
CA SER A 12 -4.82 21.24 -36.46
C SER A 12 -4.35 20.23 -35.42
N ASP A 13 -4.12 20.69 -34.20
CA ASP A 13 -4.11 19.87 -33.00
C ASP A 13 -5.50 19.26 -32.83
N HIS A 14 -5.83 18.31 -33.71
CA HIS A 14 -6.79 17.28 -33.37
C HIS A 14 -6.04 16.35 -32.42
N HIS A 15 -5.96 16.74 -31.15
CA HIS A 15 -6.16 15.74 -30.10
C HIS A 15 -7.43 15.01 -30.52
N VAL A 16 -7.25 13.78 -31.01
CA VAL A 16 -8.36 12.88 -31.29
C VAL A 16 -8.96 12.61 -29.92
N TYR A 17 -9.88 13.48 -29.49
CA TYR A 17 -10.82 13.16 -28.45
C TYR A 17 -11.58 11.96 -29.01
N GLN A 18 -11.10 10.75 -28.71
CA GLN A 18 -11.94 9.57 -28.81
C GLN A 18 -13.21 9.95 -28.07
N ASN A 19 -14.37 9.80 -28.70
CA ASN A 19 -15.64 9.98 -28.01
C ASN A 19 -15.72 8.88 -26.95
N ILE A 20 -15.21 9.16 -25.75
CA ILE A 20 -15.22 8.24 -24.64
C ILE A 20 -16.68 8.13 -24.20
N SER A 21 -17.31 7.04 -24.62
CA SER A 21 -18.66 6.67 -24.21
C SER A 21 -18.62 5.94 -22.86
N PHE A 22 -19.78 5.84 -22.22
CA PHE A 22 -19.92 5.02 -21.01
C PHE A 22 -19.56 3.55 -21.27
N PHE A 23 -19.94 3.01 -22.43
CA PHE A 23 -19.64 1.62 -22.79
C PHE A 23 -18.15 1.40 -23.09
N SER A 24 -17.49 2.34 -23.76
CA SER A 24 -16.03 2.26 -23.96
C SER A 24 -15.31 2.39 -22.63
N SER A 25 -15.77 3.25 -21.71
CA SER A 25 -15.22 3.35 -20.35
C SER A 25 -15.32 2.01 -19.62
N PHE A 26 -16.51 1.38 -19.62
CA PHE A 26 -16.72 0.07 -19.01
C PHE A 26 -15.81 -1.00 -19.60
N LYS A 27 -15.70 -1.05 -20.93
CA LYS A 27 -14.81 -2.01 -21.62
C LYS A 27 -13.36 -1.78 -21.20
N THR A 28 -12.88 -0.55 -21.22
CA THR A 28 -11.51 -0.19 -20.80
C THR A 28 -11.24 -0.62 -19.37
N THR A 29 -12.15 -0.30 -18.44
CA THR A 29 -12.04 -0.70 -17.02
C THR A 29 -11.99 -2.22 -16.86
N MET A 30 -12.81 -2.97 -17.58
CA MET A 30 -12.81 -4.44 -17.51
C MET A 30 -11.56 -5.07 -18.16
N THR A 31 -10.88 -4.38 -19.08
CA THR A 31 -9.66 -4.87 -19.73
C THR A 31 -8.36 -4.25 -19.21
N SER A 32 -8.42 -3.39 -18.18
CA SER A 32 -7.27 -2.63 -17.69
C SER A 32 -6.20 -3.49 -17.04
N SER A 33 -6.57 -4.66 -16.52
CA SER A 33 -5.68 -5.51 -15.72
C SER A 33 -5.96 -7.00 -15.90
N TYR A 34 -4.90 -7.81 -15.89
CA TYR A 34 -5.00 -9.27 -15.85
C TYR A 34 -5.69 -9.78 -14.56
N PHE A 35 -5.62 -9.00 -13.47
CA PHE A 35 -6.31 -9.34 -12.22
C PHE A 35 -7.83 -9.39 -12.40
N ASN A 36 -8.41 -8.73 -13.40
CA ASN A 36 -9.86 -8.73 -13.64
C ASN A 36 -10.43 -10.12 -13.92
N ILE A 37 -9.60 -11.12 -14.26
CA ILE A 37 -10.02 -12.54 -14.31
C ILE A 37 -10.60 -13.01 -12.97
N LEU A 38 -10.08 -12.49 -11.85
CA LEU A 38 -10.54 -12.81 -10.50
C LEU A 38 -11.89 -12.16 -10.16
N LEU A 39 -12.45 -11.28 -10.99
CA LEU A 39 -13.79 -10.70 -10.73
C LEU A 39 -14.89 -11.75 -10.69
N VAL A 40 -14.65 -12.95 -11.23
CA VAL A 40 -15.55 -14.09 -11.07
C VAL A 40 -15.79 -14.46 -9.59
N PHE A 41 -14.80 -14.20 -8.72
CA PHE A 41 -14.91 -14.48 -7.29
C PHE A 41 -15.82 -13.49 -6.57
N VAL A 42 -16.09 -12.29 -7.10
CA VAL A 42 -16.99 -11.29 -6.49
C VAL A 42 -18.39 -11.88 -6.26
N PRO A 43 -19.15 -12.31 -7.29
CA PRO A 43 -20.47 -12.90 -7.05
C PRO A 43 -20.40 -14.24 -6.31
N ILE A 44 -19.37 -15.07 -6.55
CA ILE A 44 -19.23 -16.39 -5.91
C ILE A 44 -19.02 -16.24 -4.40
N ALA A 45 -18.16 -15.30 -3.99
CA ALA A 45 -17.88 -15.02 -2.58
C ALA A 45 -19.13 -14.51 -1.86
N LEU A 46 -19.91 -13.61 -2.49
CA LEU A 46 -21.17 -13.14 -1.91
C LEU A 46 -22.16 -14.28 -1.71
N ILE A 47 -22.37 -15.13 -2.73
CA ILE A 47 -23.26 -16.28 -2.61
C ILE A 47 -22.79 -17.19 -1.47
N ALA A 48 -21.51 -17.55 -1.44
CA ALA A 48 -20.95 -18.40 -0.39
C ALA A 48 -21.13 -17.80 1.02
N SER A 49 -20.95 -16.49 1.16
CA SER A 49 -21.08 -15.76 2.42
C SER A 49 -22.53 -15.72 2.93
N TYR A 50 -23.53 -15.77 2.03
CA TYR A 50 -24.94 -15.82 2.40
C TYR A 50 -25.52 -17.24 2.55
N THR A 51 -24.76 -18.29 2.19
CA THR A 51 -25.23 -19.68 2.22
C THR A 51 -24.62 -20.51 3.36
N ASP A 52 -24.16 -19.87 4.43
CA ASP A 52 -23.51 -20.52 5.59
C ASP A 52 -22.36 -21.46 5.19
N ALA A 53 -21.55 -21.06 4.19
CA ALA A 53 -20.32 -21.79 3.87
C ALA A 53 -19.32 -21.72 5.04
N SER A 54 -18.35 -22.64 5.10
CA SER A 54 -17.34 -22.60 6.16
C SER A 54 -16.50 -21.33 6.09
N ASP A 55 -16.04 -20.85 7.25
CA ASP A 55 -15.25 -19.62 7.37
C ASP A 55 -14.01 -19.65 6.48
N THR A 56 -13.37 -20.81 6.34
CA THR A 56 -12.24 -20.99 5.41
C THR A 56 -12.61 -20.67 3.95
N ILE A 57 -13.79 -21.11 3.50
CA ILE A 57 -14.27 -20.88 2.12
C ILE A 57 -14.67 -19.41 1.97
N VAL A 58 -15.42 -18.87 2.94
CA VAL A 58 -15.83 -17.47 2.96
C VAL A 58 -14.60 -16.57 2.90
N PHE A 59 -13.62 -16.80 3.78
CA PHE A 59 -12.37 -16.05 3.78
C PHE A 59 -11.65 -16.14 2.44
N SER A 60 -11.40 -17.36 1.93
CA SER A 60 -10.63 -17.55 0.70
C SER A 60 -11.29 -16.91 -0.53
N LEU A 61 -12.61 -17.01 -0.65
CA LEU A 61 -13.34 -16.42 -1.78
C LEU A 61 -13.40 -14.89 -1.70
N ASN A 62 -13.68 -14.33 -0.51
CA ASN A 62 -13.67 -12.88 -0.32
C ASN A 62 -12.27 -12.29 -0.51
N PHE A 63 -11.23 -12.99 -0.06
CA PHE A 63 -9.83 -12.61 -0.29
C PHE A 63 -9.52 -12.47 -1.78
N LEU A 64 -9.87 -13.49 -2.58
CA LEU A 64 -9.67 -13.48 -4.03
C LEU A 64 -10.53 -12.44 -4.75
N ALA A 65 -11.72 -12.12 -4.21
CA ALA A 65 -12.62 -11.11 -4.74
C ALA A 65 -12.09 -9.69 -4.55
N ILE A 66 -11.43 -9.39 -3.44
CA ILE A 66 -10.97 -8.02 -3.15
C ILE A 66 -9.74 -7.64 -4.01
N ILE A 67 -8.85 -8.58 -4.35
CA ILE A 67 -7.66 -8.30 -5.19
C ILE A 67 -7.99 -7.52 -6.49
N PRO A 68 -8.92 -7.98 -7.36
CA PRO A 68 -9.28 -7.21 -8.55
C PRO A 68 -10.04 -5.93 -8.22
N LEU A 69 -10.86 -5.92 -7.16
CA LEU A 69 -11.60 -4.73 -6.75
C LEU A 69 -10.64 -3.61 -6.29
N ALA A 70 -9.60 -3.95 -5.55
CA ALA A 70 -8.52 -3.04 -5.16
C ALA A 70 -7.88 -2.38 -6.38
N LYS A 71 -7.55 -3.18 -7.41
CA LYS A 71 -6.98 -2.66 -8.65
C LYS A 71 -7.95 -1.76 -9.42
N LEU A 72 -9.23 -2.12 -9.50
CA LEU A 72 -10.23 -1.29 -10.15
C LEU A 72 -10.47 0.02 -9.38
N LEU A 73 -10.36 0.00 -8.05
CA LEU A 73 -10.48 1.18 -7.20
C LEU A 73 -9.31 2.15 -7.45
N GLY A 74 -8.07 1.64 -7.51
CA GLY A 74 -6.89 2.43 -7.87
C GLY A 74 -7.02 3.02 -9.27
N PHE A 75 -7.43 2.23 -10.27
CA PHE A 75 -7.66 2.71 -11.64
C PHE A 75 -8.72 3.83 -11.71
N ALA A 76 -9.85 3.67 -11.01
CA ALA A 76 -10.88 4.70 -10.95
C ALA A 76 -10.37 5.98 -10.27
N THR A 77 -9.54 5.84 -9.25
CA THR A 77 -8.91 6.97 -8.53
C THR A 77 -7.96 7.74 -9.44
N GLU A 78 -7.08 7.04 -10.14
CA GLU A 78 -6.13 7.58 -11.11
C GLU A 78 -6.83 8.35 -12.24
N GLU A 79 -7.88 7.75 -12.82
CA GLU A 79 -8.70 8.39 -13.85
C GLU A 79 -9.33 9.71 -13.36
N ILE A 80 -9.81 9.75 -12.10
CA ILE A 80 -10.34 11.00 -11.53
C ILE A 80 -9.19 11.99 -11.31
N ALA A 81 -8.05 11.53 -10.78
CA ALA A 81 -6.89 12.35 -10.46
C ALA A 81 -6.35 13.09 -11.69
N LEU A 82 -6.29 12.43 -12.86
CA LEU A 82 -5.89 13.03 -14.15
C LEU A 82 -6.79 14.21 -14.57
N ARG A 83 -7.99 14.35 -14.00
CA ARG A 83 -8.96 15.42 -14.34
C ARG A 83 -9.09 16.49 -13.27
N THR A 84 -8.59 16.26 -12.06
CA THR A 84 -8.83 17.13 -10.90
C THR A 84 -7.67 18.08 -10.57
N GLY A 85 -6.61 18.08 -11.38
CA GLY A 85 -5.38 18.84 -11.14
C GLY A 85 -4.51 18.19 -10.07
N SER A 86 -3.23 18.60 -10.01
CA SER A 86 -2.20 17.94 -9.19
C SER A 86 -2.57 17.83 -7.70
N THR A 87 -3.07 18.91 -7.10
CA THR A 87 -3.38 18.92 -5.65
C THR A 87 -4.54 18.00 -5.27
N ILE A 88 -5.67 18.10 -5.97
CA ILE A 88 -6.86 17.30 -5.66
C ILE A 88 -6.63 15.85 -6.09
N GLY A 89 -5.96 15.64 -7.22
CA GLY A 89 -5.60 14.30 -7.70
C GLY A 89 -4.70 13.56 -6.71
N ALA A 90 -3.70 14.23 -6.14
CA ALA A 90 -2.85 13.62 -5.12
C ALA A 90 -3.59 13.34 -3.81
N LEU A 91 -4.51 14.20 -3.38
CA LEU A 91 -5.34 13.93 -2.20
C LEU A 91 -6.29 12.73 -2.42
N LEU A 92 -6.86 12.63 -3.63
CA LEU A 92 -7.67 11.49 -4.02
C LEU A 92 -6.84 10.21 -4.05
N ASN A 93 -5.64 10.25 -4.63
CA ASN A 93 -4.75 9.09 -4.66
C ASN A 93 -4.30 8.67 -3.26
N ALA A 94 -3.90 9.63 -2.41
CA ALA A 94 -3.58 9.38 -1.00
C ALA A 94 -4.72 8.68 -0.24
N THR A 95 -5.97 9.10 -0.49
CA THR A 95 -7.13 8.60 0.25
C THR A 95 -7.63 7.28 -0.31
N PHE A 96 -7.94 7.24 -1.61
CA PHE A 96 -8.56 6.10 -2.27
C PHE A 96 -7.55 5.07 -2.79
N GLY A 97 -6.28 5.43 -2.94
CA GLY A 97 -5.19 4.47 -3.17
C GLY A 97 -4.99 3.52 -2.00
N ASN A 98 -5.18 3.99 -0.76
CA ASN A 98 -5.13 3.17 0.45
C ASN A 98 -6.53 2.81 1.00
N ALA A 99 -7.57 2.91 0.18
CA ALA A 99 -8.94 2.71 0.69
C ALA A 99 -9.19 1.27 1.11
N VAL A 100 -8.54 0.27 0.49
CA VAL A 100 -8.73 -1.14 0.84
C VAL A 100 -8.23 -1.41 2.26
N GLU A 101 -7.06 -0.87 2.59
CA GLU A 101 -6.41 -0.95 3.89
C GLU A 101 -7.23 -0.21 4.95
N LEU A 102 -7.70 1.00 4.63
CA LEU A 102 -8.56 1.76 5.53
C LEU A 102 -9.88 1.01 5.79
N ILE A 103 -10.52 0.47 4.75
CA ILE A 103 -11.76 -0.29 4.89
C ILE A 103 -11.55 -1.55 5.75
N LEU A 104 -10.54 -2.36 5.41
CA LEU A 104 -10.20 -3.58 6.16
C LEU A 104 -9.85 -3.25 7.62
N GLY A 105 -9.02 -2.24 7.84
CA GLY A 105 -8.60 -1.80 9.16
C GLY A 105 -9.77 -1.29 10.00
N ILE A 106 -10.65 -0.47 9.43
CA ILE A 106 -11.83 0.04 10.16
C ILE A 106 -12.79 -1.10 10.50
N ILE A 107 -13.02 -2.04 9.58
CA ILE A 107 -13.90 -3.19 9.84
C ILE A 107 -13.30 -4.11 10.90
N ALA A 108 -12.02 -4.42 10.83
CA ALA A 108 -11.31 -5.21 11.83
C ALA A 108 -11.31 -4.52 13.20
N LEU A 109 -11.09 -3.21 13.27
CA LEU A 109 -11.21 -2.43 14.49
C LEU A 109 -12.63 -2.51 15.08
N LYS A 110 -13.67 -2.38 14.25
CA LYS A 110 -15.06 -2.51 14.70
C LYS A 110 -15.40 -3.90 15.25
N GLN A 111 -14.65 -4.92 14.86
CA GLN A 111 -14.79 -6.29 15.36
C GLN A 111 -13.85 -6.58 16.55
N GLY A 112 -13.12 -5.58 17.07
CA GLY A 112 -12.19 -5.75 18.18
C GLY A 112 -10.88 -6.45 17.82
N LEU A 113 -10.61 -6.69 16.53
CA LEU A 113 -9.42 -7.39 16.04
C LEU A 113 -8.21 -6.45 15.95
N ILE A 114 -7.85 -5.83 17.07
CA ILE A 114 -6.77 -4.84 17.17
C ILE A 114 -5.44 -5.44 16.70
N ARG A 115 -5.14 -6.69 17.06
CA ARG A 115 -3.88 -7.34 16.67
C ARG A 115 -3.79 -7.57 15.16
N VAL A 116 -4.91 -7.90 14.51
CA VAL A 116 -5.00 -8.01 13.05
C VAL A 116 -4.70 -6.65 12.40
N VAL A 117 -5.29 -5.58 12.93
CA VAL A 117 -5.10 -4.21 12.42
C VAL A 117 -3.64 -3.77 12.58
N GLN A 118 -3.05 -4.00 13.76
CA GLN A 118 -1.64 -3.71 14.02
C GLN A 118 -0.72 -4.51 13.10
N GLY A 119 -1.01 -5.81 12.90
CA GLY A 119 -0.28 -6.67 11.97
C GLY A 119 -0.31 -6.12 10.54
N MET A 120 -1.49 -5.71 10.06
CA MET A 120 -1.65 -5.12 8.73
C MET A 120 -0.80 -3.85 8.57
N LEU A 121 -0.68 -3.03 9.61
CA LEU A 121 0.06 -1.77 9.58
C LEU A 121 1.59 -1.95 9.62
N ILE A 122 2.09 -2.88 10.44
CA ILE A 122 3.54 -3.20 10.48
C ILE A 122 4.02 -3.65 9.10
N VAL A 123 3.18 -4.42 8.39
CA VAL A 123 3.65 -5.15 7.21
C VAL A 123 3.93 -4.29 5.99
N PHE A 124 3.31 -3.13 5.88
CA PHE A 124 3.67 -2.19 4.82
C PHE A 124 5.12 -1.68 4.91
N ILE A 125 5.77 -1.88 6.05
CA ILE A 125 7.19 -1.62 6.23
C ILE A 125 7.99 -2.94 6.30
N PHE A 126 7.33 -4.08 6.56
CA PHE A 126 7.96 -5.39 6.71
C PHE A 126 7.21 -6.57 6.14
N ILE A 127 7.88 -7.44 5.42
CA ILE A 127 7.30 -8.75 5.08
C ILE A 127 7.83 -9.80 6.02
N ILE A 128 6.96 -10.74 6.36
CA ILE A 128 7.27 -11.94 7.12
C ILE A 128 6.82 -13.21 6.37
N SER A 129 7.54 -14.29 6.65
CA SER A 129 7.39 -15.75 6.48
C SER A 129 6.56 -16.44 5.39
N PHE A 130 7.31 -17.29 4.69
CA PHE A 130 6.90 -18.47 3.93
C PHE A 130 6.57 -19.64 4.89
N HIS A 131 5.29 -20.01 5.01
CA HIS A 131 4.91 -21.33 5.52
C HIS A 131 3.63 -21.82 4.81
N PHE A 132 3.80 -22.39 3.62
CA PHE A 132 3.17 -23.65 3.21
C PHE A 132 3.74 -24.07 1.85
N GLY A 133 4.18 -25.32 1.76
CA GLY A 133 4.66 -25.89 0.50
C GLY A 133 3.52 -26.00 -0.50
N PHE A 134 3.35 -25.01 -1.36
CA PHE A 134 2.76 -25.14 -2.68
C PHE A 134 3.30 -24.02 -3.57
N HIS A 135 4.09 -24.41 -4.58
CA HIS A 135 4.25 -23.72 -5.86
C HIS A 135 4.61 -22.21 -5.82
N PHE A 136 5.90 -21.88 -5.89
CA PHE A 136 6.59 -20.80 -6.64
C PHE A 136 5.86 -19.51 -7.13
N ILE A 137 4.69 -19.15 -6.60
CA ILE A 137 3.80 -18.08 -7.07
C ILE A 137 3.11 -17.45 -5.86
N GLN A 138 3.86 -16.70 -5.06
CA GLN A 138 3.33 -15.66 -4.18
C GLN A 138 4.47 -14.65 -3.99
N HIS A 139 4.48 -13.60 -4.81
CA HIS A 139 5.39 -12.46 -4.64
C HIS A 139 4.85 -11.59 -3.50
N ILE A 140 5.69 -11.43 -2.48
CA ILE A 140 5.32 -11.09 -1.10
C ILE A 140 5.51 -9.56 -0.87
N ILE A 141 4.75 -8.93 0.04
CA ILE A 141 4.39 -7.50 -0.01
C ILE A 141 4.91 -6.66 1.15
N GLY A 142 5.86 -5.78 0.83
CA GLY A 142 6.47 -4.78 1.70
C GLY A 142 7.67 -4.17 0.96
N ILE A 143 8.09 -2.98 1.40
CA ILE A 143 8.97 -2.09 0.63
C ILE A 143 10.28 -2.77 0.18
N GLU A 144 10.87 -3.63 1.00
CA GLU A 144 12.13 -4.32 0.70
C GLU A 144 12.03 -5.33 -0.44
N ILE A 145 10.94 -6.10 -0.53
CA ILE A 145 10.80 -7.07 -1.62
C ILE A 145 10.48 -6.38 -2.93
N VAL A 146 9.65 -5.33 -2.90
CA VAL A 146 9.32 -4.58 -4.11
C VAL A 146 10.57 -3.91 -4.66
N LEU A 147 11.32 -3.20 -3.81
CA LEU A 147 12.59 -2.61 -4.18
C LEU A 147 13.61 -3.69 -4.57
N GLY A 148 13.66 -4.80 -3.83
CA GLY A 148 14.53 -5.94 -4.10
C GLY A 148 14.31 -6.53 -5.49
N PHE A 149 13.05 -6.78 -5.87
CA PHE A 149 12.71 -7.24 -7.22
C PHE A 149 12.87 -6.14 -8.27
N CYS A 150 12.54 -4.88 -7.98
CA CYS A 150 12.80 -3.77 -8.90
C CYS A 150 14.29 -3.68 -9.24
N PHE A 151 15.17 -3.70 -8.23
CA PHE A 151 16.62 -3.57 -8.40
C PHE A 151 17.21 -4.84 -9.04
N LEU A 152 16.79 -6.02 -8.60
CA LEU A 152 17.26 -7.30 -9.15
C LEU A 152 16.86 -7.46 -10.62
N LEU A 153 15.56 -7.35 -10.92
CA LEU A 153 15.04 -7.61 -12.26
C LEU A 153 15.34 -6.43 -13.21
N GLY A 154 15.17 -5.19 -12.76
CA GLY A 154 15.52 -4.00 -13.52
C GLY A 154 17.01 -3.89 -13.81
N GLY A 155 17.85 -4.27 -12.84
CA GLY A 155 19.32 -4.31 -12.94
C GLY A 155 19.88 -5.55 -13.63
N SER A 156 19.10 -6.62 -13.84
CA SER A 156 19.61 -7.89 -14.41
C SER A 156 20.23 -7.76 -15.80
N THR A 157 19.78 -6.77 -16.57
CA THR A 157 20.24 -6.50 -17.94
C THR A 157 21.02 -5.19 -18.07
N ARG A 158 21.30 -4.51 -16.94
CA ARG A 158 21.87 -3.16 -16.88
C ARG A 158 23.03 -3.13 -15.87
N GLN A 159 23.96 -2.20 -16.04
CA GLN A 159 25.01 -2.02 -15.03
C GLN A 159 24.45 -1.36 -13.76
N GLU A 160 23.58 -0.37 -13.95
CA GLU A 160 22.98 0.45 -12.90
C GLU A 160 21.72 1.14 -13.43
N GLN A 161 20.86 1.61 -12.53
CA GLN A 161 19.72 2.48 -12.82
C GLN A 161 19.73 3.66 -11.86
N SER A 162 19.68 4.89 -12.37
CA SER A 162 19.66 6.12 -11.58
C SER A 162 18.25 6.56 -11.24
N PHE A 163 18.11 7.27 -10.12
CA PHE A 163 16.86 7.91 -9.72
C PHE A 163 17.10 9.24 -9.00
N ASN A 164 16.02 10.02 -8.79
CA ASN A 164 16.09 11.31 -8.13
C ASN A 164 16.42 11.16 -6.64
N VAL A 165 17.65 11.52 -6.30
CA VAL A 165 18.19 11.39 -4.94
C VAL A 165 17.41 12.25 -3.94
N THR A 166 17.03 13.47 -4.31
CA THR A 166 16.38 14.41 -3.38
C THR A 166 14.97 13.96 -3.02
N ALA A 167 14.18 13.52 -4.00
CA ALA A 167 12.86 12.96 -3.75
C ALA A 167 12.96 11.71 -2.88
N ALA A 168 13.84 10.77 -3.27
CA ALA A 168 14.01 9.51 -2.57
C ALA A 168 14.54 9.69 -1.14
N GLN A 169 15.49 10.59 -0.91
CA GLN A 169 16.01 10.93 0.43
C GLN A 169 14.97 11.64 1.31
N THR A 170 14.15 12.51 0.73
CA THR A 170 13.06 13.16 1.49
C THR A 170 12.07 12.11 1.99
N SER A 171 11.65 11.21 1.10
CA SER A 171 10.74 10.12 1.43
C SER A 171 11.36 9.13 2.43
N SER A 172 12.63 8.77 2.24
CA SER A 172 13.43 7.95 3.16
C SER A 172 13.53 8.56 4.58
N SER A 173 13.77 9.87 4.67
CA SER A 173 13.84 10.58 5.96
C SER A 173 12.50 10.59 6.70
N LEU A 174 11.39 10.74 5.97
CA LEU A 174 10.04 10.65 6.52
C LEU A 174 9.69 9.23 6.98
N LEU A 175 10.17 8.21 6.26
CA LEU A 175 9.99 6.81 6.66
C LEU A 175 10.76 6.50 7.95
N ALA A 176 11.96 7.07 8.12
CA ALA A 176 12.72 7.00 9.37
C ALA A 176 11.98 7.65 10.54
N LEU A 177 11.40 8.85 10.33
CA LEU A 177 10.60 9.55 11.34
C LEU A 177 9.37 8.74 11.75
N THR A 178 8.68 8.16 10.78
CA THR A 178 7.52 7.29 10.99
C THR A 178 7.92 6.11 11.85
N THR A 179 8.98 5.41 11.47
CA THR A 179 9.47 4.22 12.17
C THR A 179 9.90 4.52 13.60
N LEU A 180 10.60 5.64 13.80
CA LEU A 180 10.95 6.12 15.13
C LEU A 180 9.69 6.33 15.98
N SER A 181 8.64 6.93 15.41
CA SER A 181 7.37 7.20 16.09
C SER A 181 6.65 5.91 16.52
N LEU A 182 6.82 4.82 15.77
CA LEU A 182 6.31 3.49 16.11
C LEU A 182 7.19 2.78 17.17
N LEU A 183 8.46 3.18 17.29
CA LEU A 183 9.42 2.62 18.26
C LEU A 183 9.28 3.23 19.67
N ILE A 184 8.85 4.49 19.79
CA ILE A 184 8.73 5.18 21.08
C ILE A 184 7.76 4.47 22.04
N PRO A 185 6.55 4.02 21.64
CA PRO A 185 5.66 3.26 22.52
C PRO A 185 6.29 1.97 23.06
N ALA A 186 7.04 1.25 22.24
CA ALA A 186 7.76 0.05 22.67
C ALA A 186 8.83 0.36 23.72
N ALA A 187 9.63 1.41 23.49
CA ALA A 187 10.62 1.88 24.46
C ALA A 187 9.98 2.39 25.76
N PHE A 188 8.83 3.06 25.68
CA PHE A 188 8.06 3.51 26.84
C PHE A 188 7.56 2.32 27.68
N SER A 189 7.02 1.29 27.02
CA SER A 189 6.61 0.04 27.68
C SER A 189 7.77 -0.61 28.41
N ALA A 190 8.94 -0.74 27.76
CA ALA A 190 10.12 -1.37 28.31
C ALA A 190 10.75 -0.60 29.50
N THR A 191 10.42 0.68 29.66
CA THR A 191 10.95 1.55 30.73
C THR A 191 9.93 1.88 31.82
N SER A 192 8.70 1.38 31.68
CA SER A 192 7.62 1.58 32.65
C SER A 192 7.76 0.63 33.85
N ASN A 193 7.47 1.13 35.06
CA ASN A 193 7.63 0.35 36.30
C ASN A 193 6.47 -0.61 36.57
N THR A 194 5.27 -0.31 36.05
CA THR A 194 4.07 -1.13 36.22
C THR A 194 3.33 -1.31 34.90
N ALA A 195 2.63 -2.44 34.74
CA ALA A 195 1.87 -2.73 33.52
C ALA A 195 0.71 -1.74 33.28
N SER A 196 0.04 -1.29 34.35
CA SER A 196 -1.08 -0.33 34.23
C SER A 196 -0.62 1.07 33.82
N GLU A 197 0.54 1.53 34.31
CA GLU A 197 1.13 2.80 33.87
C GLU A 197 1.58 2.71 32.41
N ALA A 198 2.13 1.56 32.00
CA ALA A 198 2.54 1.31 30.63
C ALA A 198 1.34 1.40 29.69
N GLU A 199 0.24 0.71 29.98
CA GLU A 199 -0.95 0.64 29.10
C GLU A 199 -1.60 2.01 28.90
N GLU A 200 -1.88 2.75 29.99
CA GLU A 200 -2.49 4.09 29.89
C GLU A 200 -1.53 5.09 29.22
N GLY A 201 -0.23 5.01 29.53
CA GLY A 201 0.79 5.86 28.94
C GLY A 201 0.95 5.62 27.43
N ILE A 202 0.99 4.34 27.02
CA ILE A 202 1.08 3.93 25.61
C ILE A 202 -0.11 4.43 24.81
N LEU A 203 -1.34 4.32 25.34
CA LEU A 203 -2.53 4.77 24.63
C LEU A 203 -2.52 6.29 24.41
N LYS A 204 -2.24 7.07 25.47
CA LYS A 204 -2.13 8.53 25.36
C LYS A 204 -1.01 8.96 24.42
N LEU A 205 0.14 8.29 24.50
CA LEU A 205 1.27 8.51 23.61
C LEU A 205 0.89 8.20 22.16
N SER A 206 0.21 7.08 21.91
CA SER A 206 -0.25 6.67 20.57
C SER A 206 -1.20 7.70 19.96
N HIS A 207 -2.16 8.23 20.72
CA HIS A 207 -3.05 9.30 20.25
C HIS A 207 -2.28 10.58 19.90
N GLY A 208 -1.36 11.00 20.77
CA GLY A 208 -0.53 12.20 20.53
C GLY A 208 0.37 12.05 19.31
N THR A 209 1.03 10.90 19.18
CA THR A 209 1.86 10.56 18.02
C THR A 209 1.05 10.51 16.73
N ALA A 210 -0.16 9.95 16.75
CA ALA A 210 -1.02 9.88 15.57
C ALA A 210 -1.38 11.27 15.02
N LEU A 211 -1.68 12.24 15.90
CA LEU A 211 -1.95 13.63 15.50
C LEU A 211 -0.71 14.30 14.89
N ILE A 212 0.48 14.04 15.44
CA ILE A 212 1.74 14.56 14.91
C ILE A 212 2.04 13.97 13.52
N LEU A 213 1.88 12.65 13.35
CA LEU A 213 2.11 11.98 12.07
C LEU A 213 1.19 12.51 10.96
N LEU A 214 -0.10 12.74 11.27
CA LEU A 214 -1.02 13.36 10.31
C LEU A 214 -0.66 14.80 9.97
N LEU A 215 -0.22 15.58 10.95
CA LEU A 215 0.26 16.94 10.68
C LEU A 215 1.48 16.92 9.74
N VAL A 216 2.44 16.03 10.01
CA VAL A 216 3.60 15.82 9.15
C VAL A 216 3.17 15.38 7.75
N TYR A 217 2.17 14.52 7.63
CA TYR A 217 1.62 14.11 6.33
C TYR A 217 1.03 15.28 5.53
N ILE A 218 0.24 16.13 6.18
CA ILE A 218 -0.34 17.33 5.54
C ILE A 218 0.77 18.28 5.06
N LEU A 219 1.81 18.48 5.87
CA LEU A 219 2.98 19.28 5.48
C LEU A 219 3.77 18.63 4.35
N PHE A 220 3.88 17.30 4.33
CA PHE A 220 4.48 16.55 3.24
C PHE A 220 3.68 16.69 1.93
N LEU A 221 2.35 16.60 1.98
CA LEU A 221 1.51 16.88 0.81
C LEU A 221 1.71 18.31 0.30
N PHE A 222 1.81 19.30 1.20
CA PHE A 222 2.13 20.67 0.80
C PHE A 222 3.53 20.78 0.17
N PHE A 223 4.51 20.03 0.70
CA PHE A 223 5.85 19.95 0.14
C PHE A 223 5.80 19.42 -1.30
N GLN A 224 5.22 18.25 -1.48
CA GLN A 224 5.11 17.52 -2.74
C GLN A 224 4.29 18.26 -3.81
N LEU A 225 3.16 18.87 -3.43
CA LEU A 225 2.17 19.39 -4.38
C LEU A 225 2.29 20.87 -4.67
N LYS A 226 3.12 21.60 -3.93
CA LYS A 226 3.23 23.05 -4.10
C LYS A 226 4.66 23.57 -4.13
N THR A 227 5.49 23.20 -3.15
CA THR A 227 6.82 23.81 -3.03
C THR A 227 7.89 23.09 -3.83
N HIS A 228 7.75 21.78 -4.03
CA HIS A 228 8.76 20.92 -4.65
C HIS A 228 8.15 20.00 -5.72
N THR A 229 7.16 20.49 -6.48
CA THR A 229 6.48 19.70 -7.53
C THR A 229 7.46 19.12 -8.55
N TYR A 230 8.49 19.90 -8.93
CA TYR A 230 9.56 19.49 -9.85
C TYR A 230 10.36 18.24 -9.41
N LEU A 231 10.28 17.83 -8.14
CA LEU A 231 10.92 16.59 -7.65
C LEU A 231 10.06 15.34 -7.89
N TYR A 232 8.76 15.52 -8.11
CA TYR A 232 7.77 14.44 -8.19
C TYR A 232 7.01 14.41 -9.53
N GLU A 233 7.21 15.40 -10.39
CA GLU A 233 6.79 15.40 -11.79
C GLU A 233 7.81 14.57 -12.61
N ASP A 234 7.45 13.34 -13.01
CA ASP A 234 8.23 12.57 -13.99
C ASP A 234 7.76 12.93 -15.42
N GLU A 235 8.68 13.06 -16.38
CA GLU A 235 8.39 13.36 -17.80
C GLU A 235 7.43 12.35 -18.48
N ALA A 236 7.13 11.22 -17.83
CA ALA A 236 6.22 10.19 -18.33
C ALA A 236 4.72 10.49 -18.09
N ASP A 237 4.39 11.39 -17.17
CA ASP A 237 2.98 11.70 -16.83
C ASP A 237 2.35 12.74 -17.77
N GLU A 238 3.14 13.46 -18.59
CA GLU A 238 2.62 14.48 -19.51
C GLU A 238 1.79 13.88 -20.68
N ASP A 239 1.95 12.59 -20.99
CA ASP A 239 1.27 11.91 -22.10
C ASP A 239 0.05 11.06 -21.67
N GLU A 240 -0.23 10.91 -20.37
CA GLU A 240 -1.35 10.09 -19.89
C GLU A 240 -2.67 10.85 -19.97
N THR A 241 -3.44 10.55 -21.02
CA THR A 241 -4.79 11.10 -21.18
C THR A 241 -5.83 10.20 -20.49
N PRO A 242 -6.84 10.79 -19.83
CA PRO A 242 -7.88 10.00 -19.17
C PRO A 242 -8.62 9.11 -20.16
N SER A 243 -8.72 7.81 -19.87
CA SER A 243 -9.25 6.79 -20.77
C SER A 243 -10.76 6.51 -20.60
N THR A 244 -11.37 7.06 -19.56
CA THR A 244 -12.79 6.90 -19.23
C THR A 244 -13.54 8.25 -19.22
N THR A 245 -14.80 8.28 -18.79
CA THR A 245 -15.51 9.54 -18.49
C THR A 245 -15.45 9.83 -16.99
N LEU A 246 -15.46 11.11 -16.60
CA LEU A 246 -15.44 11.50 -15.17
C LEU A 246 -16.63 10.90 -14.41
N SER A 247 -17.84 10.99 -14.97
CA SER A 247 -19.05 10.43 -14.34
C SER A 247 -18.95 8.92 -14.16
N PHE A 248 -18.41 8.20 -15.15
CA PHE A 248 -18.16 6.76 -15.02
C PHE A 248 -17.13 6.47 -13.93
N SER A 249 -16.02 7.22 -13.88
CA SER A 249 -14.96 7.00 -12.90
C SER A 249 -15.47 7.19 -11.46
N VAL A 250 -16.20 8.29 -11.21
CA VAL A 250 -16.77 8.59 -9.87
C VAL A 250 -17.80 7.54 -9.45
N VAL A 251 -18.72 7.16 -10.34
CA VAL A 251 -19.71 6.11 -10.05
C VAL A 251 -19.01 4.78 -9.79
N SER A 252 -18.03 4.41 -10.63
CA SER A 252 -17.26 3.18 -10.46
C SER A 252 -16.52 3.16 -9.13
N LEU A 253 -15.85 4.27 -8.76
CA LEU A 253 -15.14 4.40 -7.49
C LEU A 253 -16.06 4.08 -6.30
N ILE A 254 -17.25 4.69 -6.26
CA ILE A 254 -18.22 4.50 -5.17
C ILE A 254 -18.74 3.05 -5.15
N VAL A 255 -19.10 2.50 -6.31
CA VAL A 255 -19.62 1.13 -6.42
C VAL A 255 -18.57 0.11 -6.01
N ILE A 256 -17.33 0.25 -6.50
CA ILE A 256 -16.22 -0.63 -6.16
C ILE A 256 -15.90 -0.53 -4.68
N ALA A 257 -15.82 0.67 -4.09
CA ALA A 257 -15.60 0.84 -2.66
C ALA A 257 -16.70 0.16 -1.83
N GLY A 258 -17.96 0.23 -2.27
CA GLY A 258 -19.08 -0.49 -1.65
C GLY A 258 -18.90 -2.02 -1.69
N PHE A 259 -18.48 -2.57 -2.84
CA PHE A 259 -18.17 -4.00 -2.93
C PHE A 259 -16.97 -4.40 -2.08
N VAL A 260 -15.88 -3.61 -2.08
CA VAL A 260 -14.72 -3.85 -1.20
C VAL A 260 -15.18 -3.87 0.27
N SER A 261 -15.98 -2.91 0.70
CA SER A 261 -16.54 -2.85 2.05
C SER A 261 -17.36 -4.09 2.40
N LEU A 262 -18.25 -4.54 1.50
CA LEU A 262 -19.08 -5.72 1.72
C LEU A 262 -18.24 -7.01 1.81
N HIS A 263 -17.27 -7.19 0.91
CA HIS A 263 -16.38 -8.34 0.94
C HIS A 263 -15.43 -8.31 2.15
N ALA A 264 -14.96 -7.13 2.55
CA ALA A 264 -14.13 -6.95 3.73
C ALA A 264 -14.89 -7.32 5.01
N GLU A 265 -16.19 -7.02 5.11
CA GLU A 265 -17.01 -7.42 6.26
C GLU A 265 -17.06 -8.94 6.43
N PHE A 266 -17.30 -9.68 5.34
CA PHE A 266 -17.29 -11.15 5.37
C PHE A 266 -15.88 -11.74 5.54
N LEU A 267 -14.86 -11.14 4.93
CA LEU A 267 -13.47 -11.58 5.08
C LEU A 267 -13.03 -11.49 6.54
N VAL A 268 -13.22 -10.32 7.15
CA VAL A 268 -12.80 -10.06 8.53
C VAL A 268 -13.62 -10.90 9.52
N GLY A 269 -14.93 -11.04 9.29
CA GLY A 269 -15.79 -11.88 10.13
C GLY A 269 -15.41 -13.37 10.09
N ALA A 270 -14.73 -13.85 9.05
CA ALA A 270 -14.27 -15.23 8.94
C ALA A 270 -12.87 -15.48 9.53
N ILE A 271 -12.19 -14.45 10.06
CA ILE A 271 -10.80 -14.57 10.55
C ILE A 271 -10.69 -15.58 11.70
N GLU A 272 -11.59 -15.51 12.69
CA GLU A 272 -11.56 -16.41 13.85
C GLU A 272 -11.65 -17.88 13.43
N GLY A 273 -12.58 -18.22 12.53
CA GLY A 273 -12.72 -19.58 12.01
C GLY A 273 -11.53 -20.05 11.16
N VAL A 274 -10.84 -19.13 10.47
CA VAL A 274 -9.60 -19.43 9.76
C VAL A 274 -8.45 -19.69 10.72
N VAL A 275 -8.31 -18.89 11.77
CA VAL A 275 -7.32 -19.07 12.84
C VAL A 275 -7.48 -20.45 13.48
N GLU A 276 -8.71 -20.85 13.80
CA GLU A 276 -8.99 -22.19 14.35
C GLU A 276 -8.73 -23.31 13.34
N SER A 277 -9.22 -23.19 12.11
CA SER A 277 -9.14 -24.28 11.11
C SER A 277 -7.75 -24.48 10.52
N TRP A 278 -6.98 -23.41 10.32
CA TRP A 278 -5.62 -23.48 9.78
C TRP A 278 -4.54 -23.59 10.86
N GLY A 279 -4.90 -23.40 12.14
CA GLY A 279 -3.97 -23.45 13.26
C GLY A 279 -2.92 -22.34 13.24
N ILE A 280 -3.22 -21.22 12.56
CA ILE A 280 -2.42 -19.99 12.53
C ILE A 280 -2.94 -19.02 13.59
N ASP A 281 -2.22 -17.94 13.88
CA ASP A 281 -2.67 -16.88 14.79
C ASP A 281 -3.24 -15.66 14.02
N GLU A 282 -4.00 -14.82 14.72
CA GLU A 282 -4.55 -13.57 14.17
C GLU A 282 -3.46 -12.63 13.65
N THR A 283 -2.31 -12.64 14.33
CA THR A 283 -1.10 -11.91 13.92
C THR A 283 -0.68 -12.34 12.52
N PHE A 284 -0.57 -13.64 12.23
CA PHE A 284 -0.24 -14.12 10.87
C PHE A 284 -1.28 -13.70 9.83
N VAL A 285 -2.57 -13.68 10.17
CA VAL A 285 -3.62 -13.21 9.23
C VAL A 285 -3.41 -11.73 8.90
N GLY A 286 -3.24 -10.89 9.92
CA GLY A 286 -3.05 -9.45 9.76
C GLY A 286 -1.73 -9.09 9.07
N ILE A 287 -0.65 -9.78 9.42
CA ILE A 287 0.69 -9.56 8.85
C ILE A 287 0.75 -10.12 7.43
N ILE A 288 0.33 -11.36 7.19
CA ILE A 288 0.66 -12.05 5.93
C ILE A 288 -0.46 -11.90 4.91
N LEU A 289 -1.68 -12.21 5.32
CA LEU A 289 -2.77 -12.42 4.37
C LEU A 289 -3.34 -11.07 3.92
N LEU A 290 -3.79 -10.23 4.85
CA LEU A 290 -4.52 -9.00 4.49
C LEU A 290 -3.72 -8.03 3.60
N PRO A 291 -2.42 -7.77 3.80
CA PRO A 291 -1.66 -6.83 2.97
C PRO A 291 -1.50 -7.29 1.51
N ILE A 292 -1.61 -8.59 1.24
CA ILE A 292 -1.57 -9.13 -0.13
C ILE A 292 -2.73 -8.57 -0.96
N VAL A 293 -3.89 -8.43 -0.31
CA VAL A 293 -5.15 -8.12 -0.99
C VAL A 293 -5.15 -6.70 -1.58
N GLY A 294 -4.62 -5.72 -0.85
CA GLY A 294 -4.61 -4.32 -1.27
C GLY A 294 -3.53 -3.97 -2.29
N ASN A 295 -2.33 -4.55 -2.15
CA ASN A 295 -1.15 -4.06 -2.86
C ASN A 295 -0.62 -4.95 -3.98
N ALA A 296 -1.12 -6.18 -4.15
CA ALA A 296 -0.55 -7.13 -5.12
C ALA A 296 -0.41 -6.53 -6.52
N ALA A 297 -1.37 -5.70 -6.92
CA ALA A 297 -1.35 -5.07 -8.23
C ALA A 297 -0.36 -3.89 -8.34
N GLU A 298 -0.13 -3.12 -7.27
CA GLU A 298 0.84 -2.02 -7.26
C GLU A 298 2.27 -2.55 -7.38
N HIS A 299 2.56 -3.65 -6.69
CA HIS A 299 3.90 -4.24 -6.68
C HIS A 299 4.30 -4.80 -8.04
N VAL A 300 3.36 -5.44 -8.73
CA VAL A 300 3.55 -5.91 -10.11
C VAL A 300 3.82 -4.73 -11.06
N SER A 301 3.12 -3.61 -10.88
CA SER A 301 3.38 -2.39 -11.65
C SER A 301 4.78 -1.85 -11.40
N SER A 302 5.22 -1.74 -10.14
CA SER A 302 6.56 -1.24 -9.78
C SER A 302 7.67 -2.05 -10.44
N VAL A 303 7.60 -3.39 -10.38
CA VAL A 303 8.57 -4.27 -11.04
C VAL A 303 8.54 -4.09 -12.56
N THR A 304 7.35 -3.94 -13.14
CA THR A 304 7.19 -3.68 -14.58
C THR A 304 7.82 -2.35 -15.00
N PHE A 305 7.70 -1.30 -14.18
CA PHE A 305 8.35 -0.02 -14.41
C PHE A 305 9.87 -0.09 -14.28
N ALA A 306 10.38 -0.82 -13.28
CA ALA A 306 11.82 -1.04 -13.12
C ALA A 306 12.43 -1.76 -14.33
N LEU A 307 11.74 -2.78 -14.87
CA LEU A 307 12.14 -3.48 -16.11
C LEU A 307 12.20 -2.53 -17.32
N LYS A 308 11.30 -1.55 -17.38
CA LYS A 308 11.24 -0.50 -18.42
C LYS A 308 12.20 0.67 -18.19
N ASN A 309 13.13 0.55 -17.24
CA ASN A 309 14.07 1.59 -16.86
C ASN A 309 13.45 2.87 -16.27
N LYS A 310 12.26 2.77 -15.67
CA LYS A 310 11.59 3.86 -14.96
C LYS A 310 11.77 3.68 -13.45
N MET A 311 13.02 3.82 -12.97
CA MET A 311 13.35 3.54 -11.55
C MET A 311 12.81 4.60 -10.59
N ASN A 312 12.76 5.87 -11.00
CA ASN A 312 12.07 6.95 -10.26
C ASN A 312 10.66 6.54 -9.86
N LEU A 313 9.89 6.07 -10.84
CA LEU A 313 8.51 5.64 -10.64
C LEU A 313 8.40 4.40 -9.74
N CYS A 314 9.28 3.40 -9.87
CA CYS A 314 9.27 2.27 -8.93
C CYS A 314 9.53 2.72 -7.49
N ILE A 315 10.57 3.54 -7.25
CA ILE A 315 10.90 4.03 -5.90
C ILE A 315 9.79 4.94 -5.37
N GLY A 316 9.25 5.81 -6.23
CA GLY A 316 8.12 6.67 -5.93
C GLY A 316 6.92 5.86 -5.45
N ILE A 317 6.50 4.85 -6.20
CA ILE A 317 5.37 3.97 -5.82
C ILE A 317 5.69 3.21 -4.52
N ALA A 318 6.84 2.54 -4.44
CA ALA A 318 7.20 1.69 -3.30
C ALA A 318 7.33 2.48 -1.99
N VAL A 319 8.05 3.61 -2.01
CA VAL A 319 8.27 4.42 -0.81
C VAL A 319 7.02 5.24 -0.45
N SER A 320 6.28 5.76 -1.44
CA SER A 320 5.07 6.55 -1.18
C SER A 320 3.96 5.71 -0.54
N SER A 321 3.77 4.47 -0.99
CA SER A 321 2.81 3.53 -0.37
C SER A 321 3.13 3.31 1.12
N SER A 322 4.39 3.00 1.47
CA SER A 322 4.80 2.85 2.87
C SER A 322 4.68 4.15 3.69
N LEU A 323 4.98 5.30 3.09
CA LEU A 323 4.79 6.61 3.75
C LEU A 323 3.33 6.91 4.03
N GLN A 324 2.44 6.64 3.08
CA GLN A 324 1.00 6.84 3.27
C GLN A 324 0.49 5.92 4.37
N ILE A 325 0.98 4.70 4.46
CA ILE A 325 0.54 3.79 5.52
C ILE A 325 1.01 4.26 6.89
N GLY A 326 2.25 4.71 6.99
CA GLY A 326 2.82 5.21 8.23
C GLY A 326 2.26 6.56 8.69
N LEU A 327 2.12 7.51 7.78
CA LEU A 327 1.79 8.92 8.07
C LEU A 327 0.30 9.24 7.92
N LEU A 328 -0.48 8.41 7.21
CA LEU A 328 -1.92 8.60 6.99
C LEU A 328 -2.74 7.44 7.54
N VAL A 329 -2.58 6.21 7.05
CA VAL A 329 -3.48 5.09 7.38
C VAL A 329 -3.38 4.70 8.85
N THR A 330 -2.16 4.47 9.34
CA THR A 330 -1.87 4.13 10.74
C THR A 330 -2.47 5.15 11.71
N PRO A 331 -2.19 6.47 11.60
CA PRO A 331 -2.76 7.42 12.53
C PRO A 331 -4.27 7.63 12.36
N VAL A 332 -4.83 7.49 11.14
CA VAL A 332 -6.29 7.49 10.94
C VAL A 332 -6.94 6.32 11.68
N LEU A 333 -6.34 5.13 11.65
CA LEU A 333 -6.87 3.96 12.37
C LEU A 333 -6.76 4.11 13.89
N VAL A 334 -5.68 4.68 14.40
CA VAL A 334 -5.56 5.02 15.84
C VAL A 334 -6.64 6.02 16.27
N ILE A 335 -6.85 7.09 15.50
CA ILE A 335 -7.89 8.08 15.79
C ILE A 335 -9.28 7.47 15.65
N THR A 336 -9.48 6.58 14.66
CA THR A 336 -10.76 5.88 14.51
C THR A 336 -11.05 5.00 15.72
N GLY A 337 -10.06 4.22 16.19
CA GLY A 337 -10.12 3.47 17.44
C GLY A 337 -10.51 4.36 18.61
N TRP A 338 -9.87 5.52 18.74
CA TRP A 338 -10.18 6.50 19.78
C TRP A 338 -11.62 7.00 19.72
N ILE A 339 -12.16 7.25 18.52
CA ILE A 339 -13.55 7.71 18.33
C ILE A 339 -14.57 6.61 18.66
N ILE A 340 -14.30 5.35 18.28
CA ILE A 340 -15.20 4.21 18.49
C ILE A 340 -15.06 3.58 19.88
N GLY A 341 -14.05 3.97 20.66
CA GLY A 341 -13.80 3.46 22.01
C GLY A 341 -12.95 2.19 22.06
N GLU A 342 -12.28 1.83 20.96
CA GLU A 342 -11.36 0.69 20.89
C GLU A 342 -9.92 1.15 21.17
N PRO A 343 -9.16 0.45 22.05
CA PRO A 343 -7.81 0.85 22.46
C PRO A 343 -6.74 0.55 21.40
N MET A 344 -6.92 1.07 20.18
CA MET A 344 -5.93 0.97 19.11
C MET A 344 -4.68 1.77 19.45
N THR A 345 -3.53 1.10 19.53
CA THR A 345 -2.24 1.72 19.88
C THR A 345 -1.20 1.53 18.78
N LEU A 346 -0.15 2.34 18.85
CA LEU A 346 1.08 2.18 18.05
C LEU A 346 2.09 1.25 18.73
N PHE A 347 1.65 0.46 19.71
CA PHE A 347 2.50 -0.48 20.41
C PHE A 347 2.48 -1.82 19.68
N PHE A 348 3.64 -2.17 19.14
CA PHE A 348 3.90 -3.42 18.44
C PHE A 348 4.81 -4.30 19.29
N GLU A 349 4.94 -5.58 18.92
CA GLU A 349 5.84 -6.45 19.65
C GLU A 349 7.30 -5.98 19.49
N ASN A 350 8.12 -6.24 20.52
CA ASN A 350 9.51 -5.80 20.54
C ASN A 350 10.29 -6.34 19.34
N PHE A 351 10.03 -7.60 18.96
CA PHE A 351 10.70 -8.22 17.83
C PHE A 351 10.32 -7.53 16.51
N GLU A 352 9.02 -7.30 16.29
CA GLU A 352 8.49 -6.55 15.14
C GLU A 352 9.11 -5.16 15.04
N THR A 353 9.24 -4.47 16.18
CA THR A 353 9.77 -3.10 16.25
C THR A 353 11.27 -3.01 15.94
N VAL A 354 12.08 -3.95 16.43
CA VAL A 354 13.54 -3.98 16.15
C VAL A 354 13.80 -4.31 14.70
N VAL A 355 13.05 -5.28 14.18
CA VAL A 355 13.08 -5.64 12.78
C VAL A 355 12.66 -4.41 11.96
N LEU A 356 11.51 -3.79 12.26
CA LEU A 356 10.99 -2.54 11.67
C LEU A 356 12.07 -1.48 11.43
N PHE A 357 12.78 -1.17 12.51
CA PHE A 357 13.85 -0.19 12.50
C PHE A 357 15.02 -0.58 11.59
N SER A 358 15.40 -1.86 11.61
CA SER A 358 16.56 -2.37 10.89
C SER A 358 16.37 -2.30 9.37
N SER A 359 15.19 -2.64 8.84
CA SER A 359 14.99 -2.57 7.39
C SER A 359 14.81 -1.16 6.87
N VAL A 360 14.15 -0.27 7.62
CA VAL A 360 14.09 1.13 7.20
C VAL A 360 15.49 1.72 7.14
N LEU A 361 16.38 1.35 8.06
CA LEU A 361 17.79 1.74 8.00
C LEU A 361 18.48 1.20 6.73
N ILE A 362 18.29 -0.08 6.40
CA ILE A 362 18.90 -0.71 5.22
C ILE A 362 18.37 -0.08 3.92
N VAL A 363 17.06 0.09 3.79
CA VAL A 363 16.43 0.75 2.64
C VAL A 363 16.94 2.19 2.50
N ASN A 364 17.03 2.94 3.59
CA ASN A 364 17.55 4.30 3.58
C ASN A 364 19.01 4.35 3.14
N TYR A 365 19.83 3.38 3.55
CA TYR A 365 21.22 3.27 3.14
C TYR A 365 21.35 2.97 1.64
N LEU A 366 20.55 2.03 1.12
CA LEU A 366 20.61 1.60 -0.28
C LEU A 366 20.05 2.63 -1.26
N ILE A 367 19.13 3.49 -0.83
CA ILE A 367 18.55 4.54 -1.68
C ILE A 367 19.43 5.82 -1.67
N GLN A 368 20.39 5.92 -0.74
CA GLN A 368 21.10 7.16 -0.44
C GLN A 368 21.94 7.70 -1.60
N ASP A 369 22.51 6.81 -2.41
CA ASP A 369 23.48 7.17 -3.47
C ASP A 369 22.81 7.51 -4.82
N GLY A 370 21.48 7.37 -4.92
CA GLY A 370 20.74 7.72 -6.13
C GLY A 370 20.83 6.70 -7.25
N ARG A 371 21.43 5.53 -7.00
CA ARG A 371 21.67 4.50 -8.00
C ARG A 371 21.21 3.17 -7.45
N SER A 372 20.87 2.26 -8.36
CA SER A 372 20.50 0.90 -8.02
C SER A 372 21.21 -0.09 -8.92
N ASN A 373 21.60 -1.24 -8.40
CA ASN A 373 22.12 -2.36 -9.18
C ASN A 373 21.50 -3.70 -8.73
N TRP A 374 21.72 -4.74 -9.53
CA TRP A 374 21.10 -6.05 -9.27
C TRP A 374 21.57 -6.66 -7.94
N LEU A 375 22.79 -6.36 -7.49
CA LEU A 375 23.35 -6.90 -6.24
C LEU A 375 22.67 -6.27 -5.02
N GLU A 376 22.36 -4.98 -5.06
CA GLU A 376 21.55 -4.32 -4.02
C GLU A 376 20.14 -4.92 -3.96
N GLY A 377 19.58 -5.29 -5.11
CA GLY A 377 18.35 -6.08 -5.18
C GLY A 377 18.46 -7.41 -4.45
N VAL A 378 19.55 -8.16 -4.67
CA VAL A 378 19.83 -9.41 -3.92
C VAL A 378 20.02 -9.14 -2.43
N GLN A 379 20.67 -8.04 -2.04
CA GLN A 379 20.85 -7.68 -0.63
C GLN A 379 19.51 -7.45 0.07
N LEU A 380 18.61 -6.67 -0.53
CA LEU A 380 17.25 -6.46 -0.01
C LEU A 380 16.47 -7.77 0.12
N LEU A 381 16.50 -8.62 -0.91
CA LEU A 381 15.85 -9.92 -0.86
C LEU A 381 16.49 -10.87 0.18
N SER A 382 17.79 -10.75 0.43
CA SER A 382 18.50 -11.53 1.43
C SER A 382 18.15 -11.08 2.85
N VAL A 383 18.07 -9.76 3.09
CA VAL A 383 17.62 -9.18 4.36
C VAL A 383 16.20 -9.67 4.67
N TYR A 384 15.31 -9.57 3.68
CA TYR A 384 13.97 -10.11 3.79
C TYR A 384 13.97 -11.61 4.14
N ALA A 385 14.76 -12.43 3.45
CA ALA A 385 14.83 -13.86 3.73
C ALA A 385 15.35 -14.18 5.15
N ILE A 386 16.32 -13.40 5.64
CA ILE A 386 16.85 -13.52 7.01
C ILE A 386 15.78 -13.15 8.03
N VAL A 387 15.03 -12.08 7.80
CA VAL A 387 13.92 -11.66 8.66
C VAL A 387 12.83 -12.71 8.70
N ALA A 388 12.41 -13.22 7.54
CA ALA A 388 11.45 -14.32 7.46
C ALA A 388 11.92 -15.56 8.24
N LEU A 389 13.20 -15.92 8.13
CA LEU A 389 13.78 -17.01 8.93
C LEU A 389 13.75 -16.70 10.43
N ALA A 390 14.02 -15.46 10.84
CA ALA A 390 14.01 -15.06 12.23
C ALA A 390 12.60 -15.14 12.84
N PHE A 391 11.56 -14.75 12.09
CA PHE A 391 10.16 -14.94 12.49
C PHE A 391 9.76 -16.41 12.54
N TYR A 392 10.24 -17.24 11.62
CA TYR A 392 9.99 -18.68 11.64
C TYR A 392 10.54 -19.37 12.91
N VAL A 393 11.69 -18.90 13.41
CA VAL A 393 12.31 -19.43 14.63
C VAL A 393 11.79 -18.72 15.89
N HIS A 394 11.12 -17.57 15.76
CA HIS A 394 10.62 -16.81 16.89
C HIS A 394 9.61 -17.65 17.68
N PRO A 395 9.82 -17.86 18.99
CA PRO A 395 8.92 -18.68 19.78
C PRO A 395 7.56 -17.99 19.88
N THR A 396 6.54 -18.53 19.21
CA THR A 396 5.14 -18.16 19.46
C THR A 396 4.81 -18.58 20.89
N SER A 397 4.64 -17.63 21.79
CA SER A 397 4.25 -17.91 23.18
C SER A 397 2.84 -18.50 23.21
N LYS A 398 2.75 -19.82 23.13
CA LYS A 398 1.64 -20.60 23.68
C LYS A 398 2.16 -21.29 24.94
N GLU A 399 2.33 -20.53 26.01
CA GLU A 399 2.32 -21.05 27.38
C GLU A 399 1.31 -20.27 28.22
#